data_AF-A0A7Y2XQ12-F1
#
_entry.id   AF-A0A7Y2XQ12-F1
#
_cell.length_a   1.000
_cell.length_b   1.000
_cell.length_c   1.000
_cell.angle_alpha   90.00
_cell.angle_beta   90.00
_cell.angle_gamma   90.00
#
_symmetry.space_group_name_H-M   'P 1'
#
loop_
_entity.id
_entity.type
_entity.pdbx_description
1 polymer ?
#
loop_
_entity_poly.entity_id
_entity_poly.type
_entity_poly.pdbx_seq_one_letter_code
_entity_poly.pdbx_strand_id
1 'polypeptide(L)'
;MIARMDADDVSHPQRLEKQLGGLVKNTQIGAVSCMVRFAGDSNTAGGYAHHVDWANQLLTYDQIMLNRFIDLPVPHPTLMYRRELIENHGGYRSGDFPEDYELFLRWATEGVKITKLDQILYDWYDPATRLSRNDNRYAMDAFHRCKAPHLAEAIRQSGCADRELWIWGAGRPARKCARPLELAWKPASGFIDIDPRKIGNKLHGRPVVSPDHLPPAKQAVIVSYVGTRGARDKIRGELVANGRIEGTDFWICA
;
A
#
# COMPACT_ATOMS: atom_id res chain seq x y z
N MET A 1 0.31 9.28 -24.61
CA MET A 1 0.62 8.24 -23.62
C MET A 1 2.08 8.30 -23.25
N ILE A 2 2.44 7.86 -22.06
CA ILE A 2 3.81 7.63 -21.58
C ILE A 2 3.86 6.19 -21.07
N ALA A 3 4.93 5.46 -21.36
CA ALA A 3 5.16 4.11 -20.86
C ALA A 3 6.50 4.04 -20.13
N ARG A 4 6.50 3.48 -18.92
CA ARG A 4 7.67 3.22 -18.09
C ARG A 4 8.40 1.97 -18.59
N MET A 5 9.71 1.95 -18.37
CA MET A 5 10.59 0.83 -18.63
C MET A 5 11.86 1.03 -17.79
N ASP A 6 12.22 0.03 -17.00
CA ASP A 6 13.49 0.03 -16.28
C ASP A 6 14.56 -0.61 -17.16
N ALA A 7 15.81 -0.15 -17.02
CA ALA A 7 16.90 -0.52 -17.93
C ALA A 7 17.41 -1.96 -17.75
N ASP A 8 17.09 -2.57 -16.61
CA ASP A 8 17.50 -3.92 -16.18
C ASP A 8 16.43 -4.99 -16.43
N ASP A 9 15.31 -4.63 -17.05
CA ASP A 9 14.14 -5.49 -17.23
C ASP A 9 13.85 -5.80 -18.71
N VAL A 10 12.90 -6.72 -18.97
CA VAL A 10 12.50 -7.09 -20.34
C VAL A 10 10.98 -6.95 -20.54
N SER A 11 10.60 -6.11 -21.50
CA SER A 11 9.21 -5.99 -21.95
C SER A 11 8.85 -7.08 -22.96
N HIS A 12 7.71 -7.75 -22.78
CA HIS A 12 7.22 -8.69 -23.79
C HIS A 12 6.70 -7.91 -25.02
N PRO A 13 6.81 -8.47 -26.25
CA PRO A 13 6.52 -7.73 -27.49
C PRO A 13 5.13 -7.08 -27.56
N GLN A 14 4.13 -7.70 -26.94
CA GLN A 14 2.73 -7.23 -26.97
C GLN A 14 2.36 -6.27 -25.83
N ARG A 15 3.29 -5.92 -24.92
CA ARG A 15 2.99 -5.12 -23.72
C ARG A 15 2.33 -3.78 -24.07
N LEU A 16 3.00 -3.00 -24.92
CA LEU A 16 2.56 -1.65 -25.26
C LEU A 16 1.22 -1.65 -26.01
N GLU A 17 1.04 -2.57 -26.96
CA GLU A 17 -0.20 -2.74 -27.72
C GLU A 17 -1.38 -3.02 -26.79
N LYS A 18 -1.24 -3.98 -25.89
CA LYS A 18 -2.31 -4.39 -24.97
C LYS A 18 -2.65 -3.31 -23.95
N GLN A 19 -1.64 -2.64 -23.40
CA GLN A 19 -1.84 -1.52 -22.46
C GLN A 19 -2.49 -0.31 -23.13
N LEU A 20 -2.03 0.05 -24.32
CA LEU A 20 -2.65 1.12 -25.11
C LEU A 20 -4.11 0.77 -25.42
N GLY A 21 -4.38 -0.47 -25.84
CA GLY A 21 -5.73 -0.97 -26.05
C GLY A 21 -6.62 -0.83 -24.81
N GLY A 22 -6.11 -1.12 -23.61
CA GLY A 22 -6.81 -0.92 -22.34
C GLY A 22 -7.18 0.54 -22.08
N LEU A 23 -6.22 1.46 -22.25
CA LEU A 23 -6.45 2.90 -22.07
C LEU A 23 -7.36 3.52 -23.13
N VAL A 24 -7.29 3.06 -24.38
CA VAL A 24 -8.16 3.57 -25.46
C VAL A 24 -9.60 3.11 -25.26
N LYS A 25 -9.82 1.85 -24.83
CA LYS A 25 -11.16 1.30 -24.58
C LYS A 25 -11.89 1.94 -23.41
N ASN A 26 -11.17 2.48 -22.42
CA ASN A 26 -11.77 3.09 -21.25
C ASN A 26 -11.10 4.42 -20.89
N THR A 27 -11.78 5.52 -21.23
CA THR A 27 -11.30 6.89 -20.98
C THR A 27 -11.26 7.25 -19.51
N GLN A 28 -11.97 6.52 -18.63
CA GLN A 28 -11.96 6.74 -17.19
C GLN A 28 -10.70 6.21 -16.50
N ILE A 29 -9.92 5.36 -17.18
CA ILE A 29 -8.66 4.83 -16.66
C ILE A 29 -7.54 5.82 -16.99
N GLY A 30 -6.83 6.30 -15.96
CA GLY A 30 -5.70 7.20 -16.10
C GLY A 30 -4.37 6.46 -16.36
N ALA A 31 -4.21 5.28 -15.77
CA ALA A 31 -3.02 4.44 -15.92
C ALA A 31 -3.36 2.94 -15.94
N VAL A 32 -2.54 2.17 -16.65
CA VAL A 32 -2.63 0.71 -16.71
C VAL A 32 -1.25 0.09 -16.48
N SER A 33 -1.23 -1.04 -15.77
CA SER A 33 -0.05 -1.90 -15.55
C SER A 33 -0.32 -3.29 -16.12
N CYS A 34 0.63 -4.21 -16.05
CA CYS A 34 0.45 -5.62 -16.35
C CYS A 34 1.03 -6.49 -15.24
N MET A 35 0.66 -7.77 -15.22
CA MET A 35 1.36 -8.73 -14.39
C MET A 35 2.80 -8.91 -14.88
N VAL A 36 3.65 -9.35 -13.96
CA VAL A 36 5.07 -9.55 -14.20
C VAL A 36 5.48 -10.97 -13.84
N ARG A 37 6.45 -11.52 -14.56
CA ARG A 37 7.16 -12.72 -14.17
C ARG A 37 8.38 -12.29 -13.37
N PHE A 38 8.58 -12.89 -12.20
CA PHE A 38 9.86 -12.73 -11.51
C PHE A 38 10.94 -13.46 -12.30
N ALA A 39 11.94 -12.71 -12.78
CA ALA A 39 13.04 -13.20 -13.62
C ALA A 39 14.34 -13.42 -12.84
N GLY A 40 14.22 -13.78 -11.56
CA GLY A 40 15.34 -14.19 -10.71
C GLY A 40 15.10 -15.57 -10.10
N ASP A 41 15.96 -15.95 -9.15
CA ASP A 41 15.84 -17.23 -8.46
C ASP A 41 15.02 -17.10 -7.16
N SER A 42 13.85 -17.72 -7.15
CA SER A 42 12.94 -17.71 -5.99
C SER A 42 13.54 -18.36 -4.73
N ASN A 43 14.54 -19.24 -4.85
CA ASN A 43 15.19 -19.86 -3.70
C ASN A 43 16.09 -18.88 -2.96
N THR A 44 16.70 -17.95 -3.69
CA THR A 44 17.62 -16.95 -3.14
C THR A 44 16.93 -15.60 -2.88
N ALA A 45 15.83 -15.31 -3.58
CA ALA A 45 15.07 -14.06 -3.47
C ALA A 45 13.59 -14.29 -3.11
N GLY A 46 13.31 -15.20 -2.16
CA GLY A 46 11.95 -15.59 -1.80
C GLY A 46 11.04 -14.42 -1.39
N GLY A 47 11.57 -13.42 -0.68
CA GLY A 47 10.80 -12.22 -0.31
C GLY A 47 10.29 -11.43 -1.51
N TYR A 48 11.12 -11.27 -2.54
CA TYR A 48 10.75 -10.56 -3.75
C TYR A 48 9.78 -11.37 -4.63
N ALA A 49 10.01 -12.68 -4.74
CA ALA A 49 9.05 -13.59 -5.39
C ALA A 49 7.65 -13.50 -4.75
N HIS A 50 7.57 -13.46 -3.42
CA HIS A 50 6.29 -13.29 -2.72
C HIS A 50 5.65 -11.91 -2.96
N HIS A 51 6.45 -10.85 -3.06
CA HIS A 51 5.93 -9.53 -3.44
C HIS A 51 5.33 -9.56 -4.85
N VAL A 52 6.00 -10.21 -5.82
CA VAL A 52 5.50 -10.38 -7.19
C VAL A 52 4.18 -11.16 -7.21
N ASP A 53 4.12 -12.29 -6.50
CA ASP A 53 2.89 -13.10 -6.41
C ASP A 53 1.72 -12.30 -5.83
N TRP A 54 1.97 -11.57 -4.73
CA TRP A 54 0.98 -10.69 -4.12
C TRP A 54 0.54 -9.57 -5.08
N ALA A 55 1.48 -8.86 -5.70
CA ALA A 55 1.16 -7.77 -6.62
C ALA A 55 0.35 -8.28 -7.82
N ASN A 56 0.68 -9.45 -8.37
CA ASN A 56 -0.04 -10.04 -9.50
C ASN A 56 -1.51 -10.37 -9.16
N GLN A 57 -1.87 -10.60 -7.90
CA GLN A 57 -3.27 -10.84 -7.49
C GLN A 57 -4.15 -9.57 -7.50
N LEU A 58 -3.55 -8.38 -7.56
CA LEU A 58 -4.25 -7.09 -7.43
C LEU A 58 -4.53 -6.49 -8.81
N LEU A 59 -5.66 -6.85 -9.41
CA LEU A 59 -5.98 -6.54 -10.80
C LEU A 59 -6.83 -5.26 -10.96
N THR A 60 -7.85 -5.15 -10.13
CA THR A 60 -8.87 -4.09 -10.23
C THR A 60 -8.46 -2.83 -9.47
N TYR A 61 -9.10 -1.70 -9.81
CA TYR A 61 -8.92 -0.45 -9.10
C TYR A 61 -9.18 -0.61 -7.59
N ASP A 62 -10.27 -1.26 -7.19
CA ASP A 62 -10.62 -1.41 -5.78
C ASP A 62 -9.60 -2.27 -5.03
N GLN A 63 -9.14 -3.37 -5.62
CA GLN A 63 -8.07 -4.20 -5.05
C GLN A 63 -6.78 -3.40 -4.87
N ILE A 64 -6.38 -2.64 -5.90
CA ILE A 64 -5.20 -1.76 -5.87
C ILE A 64 -5.36 -0.71 -4.77
N MET A 65 -6.52 -0.06 -4.67
CA MET A 65 -6.77 0.97 -3.68
C MET A 65 -6.76 0.41 -2.25
N LEU A 66 -7.44 -0.69 -1.97
CA LEU A 66 -7.45 -1.27 -0.61
C LEU A 66 -6.05 -1.68 -0.13
N ASN A 67 -5.19 -2.10 -1.06
CA ASN A 67 -3.85 -2.61 -0.74
C ASN A 67 -2.74 -1.56 -0.87
N ARG A 68 -3.06 -0.33 -1.30
CA ARG A 68 -2.08 0.74 -1.57
C ARG A 68 -1.25 1.19 -0.39
N PHE A 69 -1.64 0.85 0.84
CA PHE A 69 -0.90 1.22 2.06
C PHE A 69 -0.10 0.07 2.65
N ILE A 70 -0.21 -1.13 2.08
CA ILE A 70 0.62 -2.28 2.44
C ILE A 70 1.99 -2.12 1.79
N ASP A 71 1.99 -2.06 0.45
CA ASP A 71 3.16 -1.86 -0.40
C ASP A 71 2.66 -1.29 -1.73
N LEU A 72 3.54 -1.01 -2.70
CA LEU A 72 3.14 -0.59 -4.04
C LEU A 72 2.48 -1.77 -4.78
N PRO A 73 1.15 -1.76 -5.01
CA PRO A 73 0.42 -2.90 -5.57
C PRO A 73 0.62 -3.03 -7.08
N VAL A 74 1.30 -2.08 -7.71
CA VAL A 74 1.49 -1.98 -9.16
C VAL A 74 2.99 -2.03 -9.45
N PRO A 75 3.50 -3.07 -10.13
CA PRO A 75 4.88 -3.11 -10.57
C PRO A 75 5.22 -1.87 -11.41
N HIS A 76 5.91 -0.91 -10.80
CA HIS A 76 6.11 0.43 -11.34
C HIS A 76 6.70 0.48 -12.75
N PRO A 77 7.68 -0.38 -13.11
CA PRO A 77 8.27 -0.37 -14.46
C PRO A 77 7.28 -0.74 -15.57
N THR A 78 6.11 -1.28 -15.20
CA THR A 78 5.08 -1.68 -16.15
C THR A 78 4.08 -0.59 -16.48
N LEU A 79 4.10 0.56 -15.79
CA LEU A 79 3.06 1.57 -15.95
C LEU A 79 3.04 2.15 -17.38
N MET A 80 1.86 2.17 -18.00
CA MET A 80 1.52 3.06 -19.11
C MET A 80 0.40 3.99 -18.68
N TYR A 81 0.51 5.28 -18.94
CA TYR A 81 -0.45 6.27 -18.47
C TYR A 81 -0.65 7.43 -19.45
N ARG A 82 -1.74 8.16 -19.24
CA ARG A 82 -2.04 9.38 -20.00
C ARG A 82 -1.04 10.48 -19.65
N ARG A 83 -0.59 11.22 -20.67
CA ARG A 83 0.35 12.34 -20.48
C ARG A 83 -0.24 13.39 -19.53
N GLU A 84 -1.54 13.59 -19.63
CA GLU A 84 -2.36 14.48 -18.81
C GLU A 84 -2.17 14.26 -17.31
N LEU A 85 -1.84 13.04 -16.84
CA LEU A 85 -1.57 12.82 -15.41
C LEU A 85 -0.34 13.58 -14.92
N ILE A 86 0.68 13.73 -15.77
CA ILE A 86 1.89 14.49 -15.44
C ILE A 86 1.62 15.99 -15.54
N GLU A 87 0.81 16.41 -16.52
CA GLU A 87 0.43 17.80 -16.71
C GLU A 87 -0.44 18.30 -15.53
N ASN A 88 -1.39 17.48 -15.07
CA ASN A 88 -2.34 17.85 -14.03
C ASN A 88 -1.81 17.64 -12.60
N HIS A 89 -1.02 16.60 -12.38
CA HIS A 89 -0.57 16.24 -11.02
C HIS A 89 0.93 16.42 -10.80
N GLY A 90 1.73 16.63 -11.85
CA GLY A 90 3.19 16.70 -11.81
C GLY A 90 3.88 15.33 -11.94
N GLY A 91 5.16 15.34 -12.33
CA GLY A 91 5.99 14.14 -12.48
C GLY A 91 6.60 13.61 -11.18
N TYR A 92 7.68 12.84 -11.29
CA TYR A 92 8.45 12.36 -10.14
C TYR A 92 8.98 13.53 -9.32
N ARG A 93 8.90 13.41 -7.99
CA ARG A 93 9.45 14.39 -7.07
C ARG A 93 10.73 13.86 -6.43
N SER A 94 11.68 14.77 -6.21
CA SER A 94 12.88 14.48 -5.44
C SER A 94 12.62 14.71 -3.96
N GLY A 95 13.07 13.78 -3.11
CA GLY A 95 12.94 13.88 -1.67
C GLY A 95 13.43 12.61 -0.96
N ASP A 96 13.26 12.59 0.36
CA ASP A 96 13.61 11.44 1.21
C ASP A 96 12.43 10.45 1.31
N PHE A 97 12.00 9.93 0.16
CA PHE A 97 10.92 8.96 0.01
C PHE A 97 11.08 8.14 -1.29
N PRO A 98 10.41 6.97 -1.40
CA PRO A 98 10.37 6.21 -2.64
C PRO A 98 9.59 7.00 -3.70
N GLU A 99 10.25 7.43 -4.76
CA GLU A 99 9.68 8.34 -5.78
C GLU A 99 8.54 7.70 -6.58
N ASP A 100 8.60 6.38 -6.75
CA ASP A 100 7.59 5.57 -7.43
C ASP A 100 6.31 5.48 -6.60
N TYR A 101 6.46 5.19 -5.31
CA TYR A 101 5.36 5.08 -4.38
C TYR A 101 4.73 6.44 -4.08
N GLU A 102 5.53 7.51 -3.98
CA GLU A 102 5.01 8.88 -3.84
C GLU A 102 4.13 9.26 -5.03
N LEU A 103 4.62 9.05 -6.26
CA LEU A 103 3.86 9.37 -7.47
C LEU A 103 2.54 8.60 -7.51
N PHE A 104 2.60 7.30 -7.22
CA PHE A 104 1.43 6.44 -7.19
C PHE A 104 0.41 6.87 -6.12
N LEU A 105 0.86 7.13 -4.88
CA LEU A 105 -0.02 7.56 -3.79
C LEU A 105 -0.64 8.94 -4.06
N ARG A 106 0.11 9.84 -4.68
CA ARG A 106 -0.40 11.14 -5.13
C ARG A 106 -1.52 10.95 -6.16
N TRP A 107 -1.31 10.18 -7.21
CA TRP A 107 -2.37 9.87 -8.18
C TRP A 107 -3.57 9.18 -7.54
N ALA A 108 -3.35 8.21 -6.65
CA ALA A 108 -4.41 7.49 -5.95
C ALA A 108 -5.26 8.43 -5.06
N THR A 109 -4.62 9.42 -4.42
CA THR A 109 -5.31 10.42 -3.57
C THR A 109 -6.17 11.36 -4.40
N GLU A 110 -5.74 11.69 -5.62
CA GLU A 110 -6.49 12.51 -6.58
C GLU A 110 -7.57 11.71 -7.33
N GLY A 111 -7.82 10.45 -6.96
CA GLY A 111 -8.87 9.62 -7.56
C GLY A 111 -8.53 9.05 -8.95
N VAL A 112 -7.26 9.08 -9.36
CA VAL A 112 -6.83 8.48 -10.64
C VAL A 112 -7.11 6.98 -10.62
N LYS A 113 -7.88 6.50 -11.59
CA LYS A 113 -8.16 5.07 -11.75
C LYS A 113 -6.99 4.37 -12.42
N ILE A 114 -6.41 3.43 -11.68
CA ILE A 114 -5.30 2.58 -12.10
C ILE A 114 -5.77 1.13 -12.10
N THR A 115 -5.50 0.40 -13.18
CA THR A 115 -5.85 -1.02 -13.32
C THR A 115 -4.65 -1.83 -13.78
N LYS A 116 -4.70 -3.15 -13.62
CA LYS A 116 -3.67 -4.07 -14.11
C LYS A 116 -4.26 -5.09 -15.07
N LEU A 117 -3.58 -5.31 -16.20
CA LEU A 117 -3.91 -6.37 -17.13
C LEU A 117 -3.57 -7.72 -16.51
N ASP A 118 -4.53 -8.65 -16.58
CA ASP A 118 -4.40 -10.06 -16.15
C ASP A 118 -3.57 -10.89 -17.14
N GLN A 119 -2.39 -10.38 -17.49
CA GLN A 119 -1.46 -11.02 -18.42
C GLN A 119 -0.04 -10.68 -18.00
N ILE A 120 0.81 -11.70 -17.92
CA ILE A 120 2.24 -11.53 -17.74
C ILE A 120 2.81 -10.98 -19.05
N LEU A 121 3.29 -9.73 -19.02
CA LEU A 121 3.82 -9.02 -20.19
C LEU A 121 5.18 -8.35 -19.93
N TYR A 122 5.84 -8.75 -18.84
CA TYR A 122 7.07 -8.15 -18.37
C TYR A 122 7.86 -9.15 -17.53
N ASP A 123 9.16 -9.21 -17.76
CA ASP A 123 10.10 -9.95 -16.92
C ASP A 123 10.80 -8.96 -16.00
N TRP A 124 10.56 -9.12 -14.70
CA TRP A 124 11.04 -8.21 -13.67
C TRP A 124 12.21 -8.84 -12.93
N TYR A 125 13.38 -8.23 -13.10
CA TYR A 125 14.62 -8.64 -12.46
C TYR A 125 14.77 -7.94 -11.11
N ASP A 126 15.59 -8.52 -10.25
CA ASP A 126 15.89 -7.98 -8.92
C ASP A 126 17.39 -8.06 -8.64
N PRO A 127 18.22 -7.36 -9.43
CA PRO A 127 19.66 -7.39 -9.26
C PRO A 127 20.05 -6.77 -7.91
N ALA A 128 21.12 -7.26 -7.30
CA ALA A 128 21.62 -6.74 -6.03
C ALA A 128 21.93 -5.24 -6.07
N THR A 129 22.22 -4.68 -7.25
CA THR A 129 22.53 -3.26 -7.50
C THR A 129 21.31 -2.37 -7.68
N ARG A 130 20.09 -2.92 -7.66
CA ARG A 130 18.85 -2.14 -7.80
C ARG A 130 18.79 -1.02 -6.77
N LEU A 131 18.28 0.14 -7.21
CA LEU A 131 18.17 1.34 -6.38
C LEU A 131 17.37 1.08 -5.09
N SER A 132 16.22 0.42 -5.16
CA SER A 132 15.38 0.15 -3.98
C SER A 132 16.03 -0.78 -2.94
N ARG A 133 17.12 -1.47 -3.29
CA ARG A 133 17.91 -2.28 -2.35
C ARG A 133 19.02 -1.49 -1.65
N ASN A 134 19.49 -0.41 -2.26
CA ASN A 134 20.74 0.26 -1.87
C ASN A 134 20.56 1.72 -1.46
N ASP A 135 19.39 2.32 -1.70
CA ASP A 135 19.13 3.74 -1.43
C ASP A 135 18.23 3.91 -0.20
N ASN A 136 18.65 4.81 0.72
CA ASN A 136 17.92 5.10 1.96
C ASN A 136 16.52 5.68 1.71
N ARG A 137 16.26 6.25 0.54
CA ARG A 137 14.91 6.70 0.15
C ARG A 137 13.89 5.56 0.13
N TYR A 138 14.35 4.31 0.01
CA TYR A 138 13.54 3.10 0.01
C TYR A 138 13.59 2.34 1.35
N ALA A 139 14.11 2.98 2.41
CA ALA A 139 14.03 2.42 3.75
C ALA A 139 12.58 2.36 4.25
N MET A 140 12.26 1.38 5.07
CA MET A 140 10.89 1.13 5.57
C MET A 140 10.28 2.36 6.26
N ASP A 141 11.08 3.15 6.98
CA ASP A 141 10.61 4.38 7.62
C ASP A 141 10.26 5.48 6.60
N ALA A 142 10.97 5.56 5.46
CA ALA A 142 10.63 6.44 4.36
C ALA A 142 9.28 6.06 3.72
N PHE A 143 9.02 4.76 3.53
CA PHE A 143 7.70 4.26 3.10
C PHE A 143 6.58 4.68 4.06
N HIS A 144 6.79 4.56 5.38
CA HIS A 144 5.79 4.96 6.38
C HIS A 144 5.58 6.47 6.45
N ARG A 145 6.64 7.28 6.30
CA ARG A 145 6.53 8.74 6.17
C ARG A 145 5.75 9.13 4.92
N CYS A 146 6.03 8.49 3.79
CA CYS A 146 5.37 8.74 2.52
C CYS A 146 3.87 8.41 2.59
N LYS A 147 3.48 7.24 3.12
CA LYS A 147 2.07 6.82 3.17
C LYS A 147 1.20 7.61 4.16
N ALA A 148 1.78 8.15 5.23
CA ALA A 148 1.05 8.77 6.33
C ALA A 148 0.07 9.91 5.93
N PRO A 149 0.48 10.95 5.17
CA PRO A 149 -0.45 12.01 4.77
C PRO A 149 -1.58 11.49 3.87
N HIS A 150 -1.27 10.54 2.97
CA HIS A 150 -2.27 9.94 2.08
C HIS A 150 -3.26 9.05 2.84
N LEU A 151 -2.80 8.33 3.87
CA LEU A 151 -3.69 7.56 4.74
C LEU A 151 -4.55 8.46 5.62
N ALA A 152 -3.99 9.53 6.18
CA ALA A 152 -4.76 10.54 6.92
C ALA A 152 -5.87 11.14 6.04
N GLU A 153 -5.56 11.43 4.78
CA GLU A 153 -6.54 11.94 3.83
C GLU A 153 -7.60 10.91 3.46
N ALA A 154 -7.20 9.65 3.22
CA ALA A 154 -8.15 8.56 2.98
C ALA A 154 -9.15 8.39 4.15
N ILE A 155 -8.68 8.52 5.39
CA ILE A 155 -9.53 8.47 6.57
C ILE A 155 -10.51 9.66 6.59
N ARG A 156 -10.07 10.87 6.26
CA ARG A 156 -10.96 12.05 6.16
C ARG A 156 -12.03 11.85 5.10
N GLN A 157 -11.64 11.39 3.91
CA GLN A 157 -12.54 11.15 2.79
C GLN A 157 -13.54 10.02 3.03
N SER A 158 -13.21 9.08 3.92
CA SER A 158 -14.14 8.01 4.32
C SER A 158 -15.30 8.45 5.22
N GLY A 159 -15.35 9.73 5.62
CA GLY A 159 -16.34 10.22 6.58
C GLY A 159 -16.05 9.84 8.03
N CYS A 160 -14.82 9.37 8.33
CA CYS A 160 -14.41 8.95 9.66
C CYS A 160 -13.46 9.94 10.36
N ALA A 161 -13.39 11.19 9.88
CA ALA A 161 -12.47 12.21 10.39
C ALA A 161 -12.59 12.46 11.90
N ASP A 162 -13.80 12.38 12.46
CA ASP A 162 -14.09 12.63 13.87
C ASP A 162 -13.88 11.40 14.77
N ARG A 163 -13.69 10.22 14.18
CA ARG A 163 -13.47 8.99 14.94
C ARG A 163 -12.08 8.95 15.56
N GLU A 164 -11.95 8.17 16.62
CA GLU A 164 -10.68 7.87 17.27
C GLU A 164 -9.77 7.04 16.36
N LEU A 165 -8.45 7.25 16.48
CA LEU A 165 -7.47 6.35 15.86
C LEU A 165 -7.13 5.22 16.83
N TRP A 166 -7.26 3.99 16.38
CA TRP A 166 -6.78 2.80 17.09
C TRP A 166 -5.75 2.05 16.25
N ILE A 167 -4.66 1.62 16.87
CA ILE A 167 -3.57 0.93 16.17
C ILE A 167 -3.57 -0.56 16.51
N TRP A 168 -3.69 -1.40 15.48
CA TRP A 168 -3.47 -2.83 15.66
C TRP A 168 -1.97 -3.14 15.60
N GLY A 169 -1.44 -3.62 16.72
CA GLY A 169 -0.03 -3.87 16.99
C GLY A 169 0.53 -2.95 18.07
N ALA A 170 0.57 -3.43 19.32
CA ALA A 170 1.12 -2.66 20.45
C ALA A 170 2.65 -2.83 20.61
N GLY A 171 3.28 -3.71 19.82
CA GLY A 171 4.72 -3.96 19.84
C GLY A 171 5.55 -2.78 19.29
N ARG A 172 6.80 -2.63 19.77
CA ARG A 172 7.71 -1.55 19.34
C ARG A 172 7.83 -1.39 17.81
N PRO A 173 7.94 -2.46 16.99
CA PRO A 173 7.99 -2.32 15.54
C PRO A 173 6.75 -1.64 14.95
N ALA A 174 5.56 -2.17 15.25
CA ALA A 174 4.29 -1.62 14.76
C ALA A 174 4.09 -0.15 15.18
N ARG A 175 4.45 0.20 16.42
CA ARG A 175 4.38 1.59 16.90
C ARG A 175 5.36 2.53 16.20
N LYS A 176 6.55 2.06 15.86
CA LYS A 176 7.51 2.84 15.07
C LYS A 176 6.92 3.16 13.70
N CYS A 177 6.26 2.18 13.07
CA CYS A 177 5.60 2.33 11.77
C CYS A 177 4.33 3.20 11.83
N ALA A 178 3.61 3.19 12.95
CA ALA A 178 2.40 4.00 13.17
C ALA A 178 2.68 5.48 13.46
N ARG A 179 3.86 5.80 14.01
CA ARG A 179 4.21 7.18 14.42
C ARG A 179 4.02 8.23 13.32
N PRO A 180 4.42 8.01 12.05
CA PRO A 180 4.14 8.96 10.98
C PRO A 180 2.64 9.28 10.81
N LEU A 181 1.75 8.30 10.94
CA LEU A 181 0.30 8.54 10.89
C LEU A 181 -0.18 9.33 12.12
N GLU A 182 0.31 8.99 13.31
CA GLU A 182 -0.04 9.75 14.53
C GLU A 182 0.33 11.25 14.40
N LEU A 183 1.45 11.55 13.72
CA LEU A 183 1.89 12.92 13.44
C LEU A 183 1.09 13.59 12.32
N ALA A 184 0.69 12.85 11.28
CA ALA A 184 -0.04 13.38 10.12
C ALA A 184 -1.54 13.56 10.36
N TRP A 185 -2.11 12.90 11.36
CA TRP A 185 -3.55 12.95 11.65
C TRP A 185 -3.86 13.26 13.12
N LYS A 186 -3.77 12.26 13.99
CA LYS A 186 -4.00 12.41 15.44
C LYS A 186 -3.34 11.25 16.20
N PRO A 187 -2.96 11.44 17.48
CA PRO A 187 -2.46 10.35 18.32
C PRO A 187 -3.45 9.19 18.43
N ALA A 188 -2.94 7.97 18.56
CA ALA A 188 -3.80 6.80 18.79
C ALA A 188 -4.46 6.89 20.18
N SER A 189 -5.78 6.68 20.25
CA SER A 189 -6.55 6.56 21.50
C SER A 189 -6.24 5.25 22.23
N GLY A 190 -5.86 4.19 21.51
CA GLY A 190 -5.54 2.89 22.07
C GLY A 190 -4.88 1.94 21.08
N PHE A 191 -4.51 0.76 21.57
CA PHE A 191 -3.86 -0.29 20.79
C PHE A 191 -4.63 -1.61 20.89
N ILE A 192 -4.54 -2.43 19.85
CA ILE A 192 -5.08 -3.79 19.79
C ILE A 192 -3.89 -4.75 19.66
N ASP A 193 -3.82 -5.81 20.46
CA ASP A 193 -2.75 -6.81 20.39
C ASP A 193 -3.30 -8.20 20.78
N ILE A 194 -2.64 -9.26 20.31
CA ILE A 194 -3.01 -10.64 20.62
C ILE A 194 -2.14 -11.24 21.73
N ASP A 195 -1.06 -10.57 22.13
CA ASP A 195 -0.20 -11.03 23.22
C ASP A 195 -0.92 -10.84 24.57
N PRO A 196 -1.28 -11.93 25.28
CA PRO A 196 -2.00 -11.84 26.55
C PRO A 196 -1.23 -11.07 27.62
N ARG A 197 0.10 -10.98 27.51
CA ARG A 197 0.93 -10.20 28.44
C ARG A 197 0.79 -8.70 28.24
N LYS A 198 0.27 -8.25 27.09
CA LYS A 198 0.04 -6.82 26.79
C LYS A 198 -1.41 -6.41 27.01
N ILE A 199 -2.36 -7.31 26.77
CA ILE A 199 -3.78 -7.04 26.92
C ILE A 199 -4.09 -6.61 28.36
N GLY A 200 -4.89 -5.57 28.53
CA GLY A 200 -5.25 -4.98 29.83
C GLY A 200 -4.23 -3.99 30.39
N ASN A 201 -3.00 -3.94 29.82
CA ASN A 201 -2.02 -2.92 30.21
C ASN A 201 -2.29 -1.57 29.54
N LYS A 202 -1.61 -0.54 30.05
CA LYS A 202 -1.54 0.78 29.42
C LYS A 202 -0.17 1.03 28.82
N LEU A 203 -0.15 1.51 27.59
CA LEU A 203 1.05 1.95 26.91
C LEU A 203 1.05 3.47 26.75
N HIS A 204 2.00 4.14 27.42
CA HIS A 204 2.04 5.61 27.46
C HIS A 204 0.66 6.20 27.85
N GLY A 205 0.02 5.60 28.87
CA GLY A 205 -1.31 5.99 29.35
C GLY A 205 -2.51 5.46 28.55
N ARG A 206 -2.29 4.86 27.37
CA ARG A 206 -3.33 4.42 26.44
C ARG A 206 -3.64 2.93 26.57
N PRO A 207 -4.91 2.48 26.54
CA PRO A 207 -5.28 1.08 26.73
C PRO A 207 -4.75 0.18 25.62
N VAL A 208 -4.45 -1.07 25.98
CA VAL A 208 -4.22 -2.17 25.05
C VAL A 208 -5.33 -3.21 25.23
N VAL A 209 -6.14 -3.44 24.19
CA VAL A 209 -7.29 -4.35 24.21
C VAL A 209 -7.04 -5.59 23.36
N SER A 210 -7.80 -6.66 23.61
CA SER A 210 -7.83 -7.84 22.76
C SER A 210 -8.74 -7.63 21.54
N PRO A 211 -8.62 -8.47 20.49
CA PRO A 211 -9.57 -8.50 19.38
C PRO A 211 -11.03 -8.72 19.79
N ASP A 212 -11.31 -9.34 20.95
CA ASP A 212 -12.68 -9.55 21.43
C ASP A 212 -13.32 -8.28 22.02
N HIS A 213 -12.52 -7.24 22.25
CA HIS A 213 -12.94 -6.00 22.91
C HIS A 213 -12.61 -4.77 22.06
N LEU A 214 -12.85 -4.86 20.75
CA LEU A 214 -12.62 -3.75 19.83
C LEU A 214 -13.46 -2.53 20.23
N PRO A 215 -12.95 -1.31 20.02
CA PRO A 215 -13.77 -0.11 20.14
C PRO A 215 -14.94 -0.17 19.14
N PRO A 216 -16.10 0.46 19.44
CA PRO A 216 -17.24 0.46 18.52
C PRO A 216 -16.87 1.02 17.14
N ALA A 217 -17.37 0.39 16.06
CA ALA A 217 -17.08 0.80 14.69
C ALA A 217 -17.40 2.29 14.43
N LYS A 218 -18.53 2.77 14.96
CA LYS A 218 -18.96 4.18 14.83
C LYS A 218 -18.05 5.18 15.56
N GLN A 219 -17.22 4.74 16.50
CA GLN A 219 -16.37 5.60 17.33
C GLN A 219 -14.91 5.57 16.92
N ALA A 220 -14.44 4.50 16.26
CA ALA A 220 -13.02 4.28 16.01
C ALA A 220 -12.72 3.78 14.61
N VAL A 221 -11.66 4.34 14.03
CA VAL A 221 -10.93 3.81 12.87
C VAL A 221 -9.77 2.95 13.35
N ILE A 222 -9.57 1.80 12.73
CA ILE A 222 -8.45 0.90 13.06
C ILE A 222 -7.42 0.88 11.94
N VAL A 223 -6.14 1.09 12.26
CA VAL A 223 -5.05 0.92 11.31
C VAL A 223 -4.08 -0.14 11.81
N SER A 224 -3.85 -1.17 11.01
CA SER A 224 -2.93 -2.26 11.36
C SER A 224 -1.54 -2.05 10.78
N TYR A 225 -0.52 -2.12 11.64
CA TYR A 225 0.90 -2.09 11.26
C TYR A 225 1.59 -3.44 11.55
N VAL A 226 0.83 -4.53 11.60
CA VAL A 226 1.36 -5.87 11.87
C VAL A 226 1.96 -6.46 10.59
N GLY A 227 3.30 -6.50 10.55
CA GLY A 227 4.07 -7.07 9.43
C GLY A 227 4.26 -8.59 9.45
N THR A 228 3.73 -9.30 10.44
CA THR A 228 3.87 -10.76 10.53
C THR A 228 3.14 -11.46 9.38
N ARG A 229 3.81 -12.42 8.72
CA ARG A 229 3.24 -13.20 7.61
C ARG A 229 1.92 -13.86 8.02
N GLY A 230 0.90 -13.74 7.18
CA GLY A 230 -0.44 -14.29 7.41
C GLY A 230 -1.26 -13.56 8.48
N ALA A 231 -0.71 -12.59 9.22
CA ALA A 231 -1.47 -11.82 10.19
C ALA A 231 -2.42 -10.82 9.52
N ARG A 232 -2.04 -10.27 8.36
CA ARG A 232 -2.84 -9.29 7.61
C ARG A 232 -4.23 -9.83 7.28
N ASP A 233 -4.32 -11.05 6.74
CA ASP A 233 -5.60 -11.67 6.36
C ASP A 233 -6.44 -12.06 7.57
N LYS A 234 -5.81 -12.52 8.65
CA LYS A 234 -6.49 -12.80 9.92
C LYS A 234 -7.11 -11.53 10.52
N ILE A 235 -6.34 -10.43 10.57
CA ILE A 235 -6.81 -9.13 11.08
C ILE A 235 -7.95 -8.59 10.22
N ARG A 236 -7.81 -8.68 8.89
CA ARG A 236 -8.88 -8.30 7.95
C ARG A 236 -10.16 -9.11 8.23
N GLY A 237 -10.06 -10.43 8.32
CA GLY A 237 -11.20 -11.30 8.62
C GLY A 237 -11.87 -10.96 9.95
N GLU A 238 -11.09 -10.73 10.99
CA GLU A 238 -11.57 -10.34 12.32
C GLU A 238 -12.33 -9.00 12.28
N LEU A 239 -11.77 -7.98 11.64
CA LEU A 239 -12.40 -6.66 11.55
C LEU A 239 -13.69 -6.70 10.73
N VAL A 240 -13.70 -7.44 9.62
CA VAL A 240 -14.91 -7.63 8.79
C VAL A 240 -15.99 -8.41 9.55
N ALA A 241 -15.63 -9.47 10.27
CA ALA A 241 -16.57 -10.22 11.11
C ALA A 241 -17.21 -9.34 12.21
N ASN A 242 -16.49 -8.31 12.66
CA ASN A 242 -16.98 -7.31 13.61
C ASN A 242 -17.72 -6.13 12.93
N GLY A 243 -18.18 -6.30 11.69
CA GLY A 243 -19.05 -5.34 10.99
C GLY A 243 -18.33 -4.09 10.48
N ARG A 244 -17.00 -4.14 10.32
CA ARG A 244 -16.19 -3.04 9.78
C ARG A 244 -15.91 -3.22 8.29
N ILE A 245 -15.83 -2.11 7.57
CA ILE A 245 -15.58 -2.06 6.13
C ILE A 245 -14.12 -1.62 5.87
N GLU A 246 -13.35 -2.43 5.15
CA GLU A 246 -11.97 -2.06 4.77
C GLU A 246 -12.00 -0.85 3.83
N GLY A 247 -11.10 0.10 4.04
CA GLY A 247 -11.10 1.36 3.29
C GLY A 247 -12.10 2.40 3.82
N THR A 248 -12.83 2.11 4.89
CA THR A 248 -13.70 3.07 5.58
C THR A 248 -13.49 3.05 7.09
N ASP A 249 -13.70 1.90 7.72
CA ASP A 249 -13.58 1.75 9.18
C ASP A 249 -12.18 1.26 9.58
N PHE A 250 -11.44 0.68 8.63
CA PHE A 250 -10.08 0.21 8.89
C PHE A 250 -9.19 0.11 7.64
N TRP A 251 -7.87 0.08 7.87
CA TRP A 251 -6.84 -0.12 6.85
C TRP A 251 -5.74 -1.06 7.32
N ILE A 252 -5.20 -1.86 6.40
CA ILE A 252 -3.95 -2.61 6.60
C ILE A 252 -2.80 -1.79 6.03
N CYS A 253 -1.84 -1.45 6.88
CA CYS A 253 -0.76 -0.50 6.62
C CYS A 253 0.59 -1.09 7.09
N ALA A 254 0.83 -2.34 6.73
CA ALA A 254 1.96 -3.13 7.18
C ALA A 254 3.22 -2.95 6.31
#